data_AF-A0A485KQM9-F1
#
_entry.id   AF-A0A485KQM9-F1
#
_cell.length_a   1.000
_cell.length_b   1.000
_cell.length_c   1.000
_cell.angle_alpha   90.00
_cell.angle_beta   90.00
_cell.angle_gamma   90.00
#
_symmetry.space_group_name_H-M   'P 1'
#
loop_
_entity.id
_entity.type
_entity.pdbx_description
1 polymer ?
#
loop_
_entity_poly.entity_id
_entity_poly.type
_entity_poly.pdbx_seq_one_letter_code
_entity_poly.pdbx_strand_id
1 'polypeptide(L)'
;MWPPMVPAWKTMPPLTRQPLFMANSKKRHVRFGTVTTFVFPLTCGGSAVPRDQGPPIGLAATHARQECQHISGMSHRSDRVRRRVGKFDRVERTALLLKAGYSLDEVTEMTTDVVVGHRSRDDSSLDNEVIATSAKRRRVEVLI
;
A
#
# COMPACT_ATOMS: atom_id res chain seq x y z
N MET A 1 36.75 62.63 31.08
CA MET A 1 36.96 61.20 30.73
C MET A 1 35.68 60.47 31.12
N TRP A 2 34.88 60.01 30.15
CA TRP A 2 33.59 59.33 30.41
C TRP A 2 33.78 57.80 30.42
N PRO A 3 33.13 57.04 31.31
CA PRO A 3 33.24 55.59 31.33
C PRO A 3 32.50 54.96 30.12
N PRO A 4 32.99 53.83 29.59
CA PRO A 4 32.36 53.18 28.45
C PRO A 4 30.98 52.61 28.84
N MET A 5 29.93 53.06 28.14
CA MET A 5 28.58 52.50 28.26
C MET A 5 28.59 51.09 27.68
N VAL A 6 28.52 50.08 28.53
CA VAL A 6 28.31 48.69 28.10
C VAL A 6 26.81 48.51 27.81
N PRO A 7 26.41 48.08 26.60
CA PRO A 7 25.00 47.87 26.28
C PRO A 7 24.37 46.80 27.19
N ALA A 8 23.21 47.12 27.77
CA ALA A 8 22.53 46.31 28.79
C ALA A 8 22.21 44.85 28.38
N TRP A 9 22.19 44.55 27.09
CA TRP A 9 21.92 43.20 26.59
C TRP A 9 23.09 42.23 26.80
N LYS A 10 24.29 42.72 27.13
CA LYS A 10 25.43 41.89 27.52
C LYS A 10 25.43 41.44 29.00
N THR A 11 24.51 41.96 29.80
CA THR A 11 24.45 41.69 31.26
C THR A 11 23.37 40.68 31.66
N MET A 12 22.64 40.10 30.69
CA MET A 12 21.59 39.14 31.02
C MET A 12 22.21 37.77 31.34
N PRO A 13 21.97 37.20 32.54
CA PRO A 13 22.32 35.82 32.79
C PRO A 13 21.55 34.92 31.80
N PRO A 14 22.14 33.81 31.35
CA PRO A 14 21.44 32.91 30.44
C PRO A 14 20.19 32.40 31.15
N LEU A 15 19.02 32.83 30.67
CA LEU A 15 17.73 32.26 31.04
C LEU A 15 17.75 30.80 30.60
N THR A 16 18.23 29.93 31.49
CA THR A 16 18.05 28.49 31.35
C THR A 16 16.54 28.29 31.47
N ARG A 17 15.86 28.18 30.33
CA ARG A 17 14.50 27.65 30.26
C ARG A 17 14.57 26.20 30.74
N GLN A 18 14.56 26.00 32.05
CA GLN A 18 14.19 24.72 32.60
C GLN A 18 12.68 24.61 32.45
N PRO A 19 12.15 23.61 31.71
CA PRO A 19 10.73 23.36 31.73
C PRO A 19 10.33 22.98 33.16
N LEU A 20 9.52 23.84 33.80
CA LEU A 20 8.96 23.68 35.15
C LEU A 20 8.01 22.48 35.30
N PHE A 21 7.78 21.77 34.21
CA PHE A 21 7.08 20.49 34.18
C PHE A 21 8.12 19.41 33.89
N MET A 22 8.77 18.91 34.95
CA MET A 22 9.10 17.49 34.97
C MET A 22 7.78 16.74 35.02
N ALA A 23 7.10 16.69 33.87
CA ALA A 23 5.98 15.81 33.67
C ALA A 23 6.52 14.42 33.93
N ASN A 24 6.15 13.86 35.08
CA ASN A 24 6.22 12.43 35.33
C ASN A 24 5.27 11.77 34.32
N SER A 25 5.67 11.76 33.05
CA SER A 25 4.95 11.11 31.99
C SER A 25 5.18 9.63 32.23
N LYS A 26 4.34 9.06 33.11
CA LYS A 26 4.19 7.60 33.20
C LYS A 26 4.02 7.14 31.76
N LYS A 27 5.00 6.39 31.26
CA LYS A 27 4.99 5.88 29.89
C LYS A 27 3.72 5.05 29.73
N ARG A 28 2.71 5.63 29.06
CA ARG A 28 1.46 4.94 28.74
C ARG A 28 1.76 3.99 27.60
N HIS A 29 1.47 2.71 27.81
CA HIS A 29 1.67 1.68 26.80
C HIS A 29 0.31 1.19 26.31
N VAL A 30 0.14 1.12 25.00
CA VAL A 30 -1.02 0.48 24.39
C VAL A 30 -0.74 -1.02 24.30
N ARG A 31 -1.71 -1.83 24.74
CA ARG A 31 -1.68 -3.28 24.59
C ARG A 31 -2.91 -3.71 23.80
N PHE A 32 -2.70 -4.52 22.77
CA PHE A 32 -3.78 -5.17 22.06
C PHE A 32 -4.20 -6.42 22.83
N GLY A 33 -5.50 -6.61 23.03
CA GLY A 33 -6.05 -7.77 23.75
C GLY A 33 -6.53 -8.90 22.83
N THR A 34 -7.12 -8.56 21.69
CA THR A 34 -7.77 -9.53 20.80
C THR A 34 -7.37 -9.32 19.35
N VAL A 35 -7.36 -10.40 18.58
CA VAL A 35 -7.29 -10.38 17.12
C VAL A 35 -8.62 -10.89 16.58
N THR A 36 -9.19 -10.13 15.66
CA THR A 36 -10.32 -10.58 14.85
C THR A 36 -9.81 -10.94 13.46
N THR A 37 -10.01 -12.18 13.05
CA THR A 37 -9.63 -12.69 11.72
C THR A 37 -10.89 -12.94 10.90
N PHE A 38 -10.97 -12.30 9.74
CA PHE A 38 -12.03 -12.52 8.76
C PHE A 38 -11.50 -13.38 7.62
N VAL A 39 -12.18 -14.48 7.33
CA VAL A 39 -11.81 -15.42 6.27
C VAL A 39 -12.76 -15.24 5.10
N PHE A 40 -12.21 -14.84 3.96
CA PHE A 40 -12.96 -14.60 2.73
C PHE A 40 -12.70 -15.74 1.74
N PRO A 41 -13.73 -16.30 1.11
CA PRO A 41 -13.56 -17.21 -0.01
C PRO A 41 -12.77 -16.56 -1.15
N LEU A 42 -12.06 -17.39 -1.92
CA LEU A 42 -11.40 -16.98 -3.15
C LEU A 42 -12.45 -16.77 -4.24
N THR A 43 -12.39 -15.65 -4.95
CA THR A 43 -13.32 -15.32 -6.04
C THR A 43 -12.60 -14.63 -7.19
N CYS A 44 -13.30 -14.44 -8.31
CA CYS A 44 -12.93 -13.47 -9.34
C CYS A 44 -13.52 -12.09 -8.97
N GLY A 45 -12.70 -11.17 -8.48
CA GLY A 45 -13.20 -9.86 -8.05
C GLY A 45 -12.24 -9.15 -7.11
N GLY A 46 -11.31 -8.39 -7.68
CA GLY A 46 -10.37 -7.59 -6.91
C GLY A 46 -9.67 -6.58 -7.81
N SER A 47 -9.24 -5.45 -7.25
CA SER A 47 -8.56 -4.38 -7.99
C SER A 47 -7.17 -4.75 -8.51
N ALA A 48 -6.63 -5.88 -8.09
CA ALA A 48 -5.34 -6.39 -8.54
C ALA A 48 -5.47 -7.08 -9.90
N VAL A 49 -5.52 -6.28 -10.96
CA VAL A 49 -5.29 -6.78 -12.32
C VAL A 49 -3.83 -7.25 -12.40
N PRO A 50 -3.58 -8.54 -12.67
CA PRO A 50 -2.23 -9.06 -12.81
C PRO A 50 -1.46 -8.29 -13.89
N ARG A 51 -0.18 -7.99 -13.64
CA ARG A 51 0.72 -7.49 -14.70
C ARG A 51 1.01 -8.59 -15.72
N ASP A 52 1.10 -9.82 -15.23
CA ASP A 52 1.35 -11.01 -16.03
C ASP A 52 0.03 -11.58 -16.57
N GLN A 53 0.07 -12.27 -17.70
CA GLN A 53 -1.13 -12.86 -18.31
C GLN A 53 -1.79 -13.89 -17.38
N GLY A 54 -3.11 -13.82 -17.19
CA GLY A 54 -3.85 -14.81 -16.42
C GLY A 54 -5.13 -14.28 -15.76
N PRO A 55 -5.95 -15.19 -15.22
CA PRO A 55 -7.25 -14.81 -14.67
C PRO A 55 -7.07 -13.96 -13.40
N PRO A 56 -7.93 -12.96 -13.15
CA PRO A 56 -7.91 -12.20 -11.92
C PRO A 56 -8.33 -13.10 -10.74
N ILE A 57 -7.65 -12.92 -9.60
CA ILE A 57 -7.98 -13.60 -8.33
C ILE A 57 -8.21 -12.50 -7.31
N GLY A 58 -9.23 -12.69 -6.51
CA GLY A 58 -9.65 -11.78 -5.48
C GLY A 58 -10.26 -12.53 -4.30
N LEU A 59 -10.79 -11.77 -3.37
CA LEU A 59 -11.51 -12.27 -2.22
C LEU A 59 -12.97 -11.86 -2.37
N ALA A 60 -13.89 -12.70 -1.90
CA ALA A 60 -15.30 -12.39 -1.89
C ALA A 60 -15.59 -11.07 -1.16
N ALA A 61 -16.68 -10.39 -1.51
CA ALA A 61 -17.13 -9.19 -0.80
C ALA A 61 -17.52 -9.49 0.65
N THR A 62 -17.99 -10.71 0.93
CA THR A 62 -18.45 -11.15 2.25
C THR A 62 -17.57 -12.26 2.81
N HIS A 63 -17.24 -12.18 4.10
CA HIS A 63 -16.47 -13.23 4.77
C HIS A 63 -17.34 -14.46 5.04
N ALA A 64 -16.77 -15.65 4.91
CA ALA A 64 -17.43 -16.90 5.25
C ALA A 64 -17.26 -17.26 6.73
N ARG A 65 -16.18 -16.78 7.36
CA ARG A 65 -15.89 -17.04 8.78
C ARG A 65 -15.30 -15.81 9.44
N GLN A 66 -15.66 -15.62 10.70
CA GLN A 66 -15.06 -14.64 11.60
C GLN A 66 -14.57 -15.38 12.85
N GLU A 67 -13.33 -15.12 13.23
CA GLU A 67 -12.73 -15.67 14.44
C GLU A 67 -12.25 -14.53 15.32
N CYS A 68 -12.50 -14.62 16.62
CA CYS A 68 -12.00 -13.66 17.60
C CYS A 68 -11.18 -14.44 18.64
N GLN A 69 -9.91 -14.12 18.76
CA GLN A 69 -8.97 -14.84 19.63
C GLN A 69 -8.23 -13.85 20.53
N HIS A 70 -7.94 -14.26 21.76
CA HIS A 70 -7.17 -13.43 22.70
C HIS A 70 -5.66 -13.55 22.41
N ILE A 71 -4.97 -12.43 22.33
CA ILE A 71 -3.55 -12.37 21.92
C ILE A 71 -2.65 -13.13 22.89
N SER A 72 -3.01 -13.23 24.17
CA SER A 72 -2.17 -13.95 25.16
C SER A 72 -2.05 -15.46 24.90
N GLY A 73 -2.96 -16.04 24.11
CA GLY A 73 -2.91 -17.46 23.73
C GLY A 73 -2.14 -17.72 22.43
N MET A 74 -1.73 -16.68 21.71
CA MET A 74 -1.07 -16.81 20.42
C MET A 74 0.45 -16.98 20.62
N SER A 75 0.98 -18.11 20.16
CA SER A 75 2.43 -18.36 20.12
C SER A 75 3.11 -17.31 19.22
N HIS A 76 3.86 -16.37 19.81
CA HIS A 76 4.67 -15.37 19.09
C HIS A 76 5.85 -15.98 18.29
N ARG A 77 5.94 -17.32 18.17
CA ARG A 77 7.08 -18.00 17.56
C ARG A 77 7.19 -17.81 16.04
N SER A 78 6.13 -17.39 15.36
CA SER A 78 6.14 -17.19 13.90
C SER A 78 6.58 -15.79 13.44
N ASP A 79 6.75 -14.83 14.36
CA ASP A 79 6.93 -13.40 14.04
C ASP A 79 8.33 -13.03 13.50
N ARG A 80 9.28 -13.99 13.51
CA ARG A 80 10.65 -13.73 13.05
C ARG A 80 10.86 -13.91 11.55
N VAL A 81 9.89 -14.47 10.83
CA VAL A 81 10.01 -14.63 9.38
C VAL A 81 9.12 -13.58 8.74
N ARG A 82 9.71 -12.44 8.34
CA ARG A 82 9.09 -11.51 7.40
C ARG A 82 8.88 -12.23 6.07
N ARG A 83 7.80 -13.00 5.96
CA ARG A 83 7.42 -13.65 4.71
C ARG A 83 6.96 -12.55 3.77
N ARG A 84 7.64 -12.41 2.63
CA ARG A 84 7.14 -11.57 1.54
C ARG A 84 5.79 -12.15 1.10
N VAL A 85 4.87 -11.29 0.70
CA VAL A 85 3.62 -11.71 0.07
C VAL A 85 4.00 -12.48 -1.19
N GLY A 86 3.69 -13.78 -1.21
CA GLY A 86 3.90 -14.63 -2.37
C GLY A 86 3.06 -14.13 -3.54
N LYS A 87 3.64 -14.13 -4.74
CA LYS A 87 2.91 -13.87 -5.99
C LYS A 87 2.49 -15.21 -6.56
N PHE A 88 1.26 -15.27 -7.05
CA PHE A 88 0.77 -16.44 -7.78
C PHE A 88 1.01 -16.27 -9.27
N ASP A 89 1.63 -17.27 -9.90
CA ASP A 89 1.80 -17.32 -11.35
C ASP A 89 0.51 -17.78 -12.05
N ARG A 90 0.41 -17.59 -13.37
CA ARG A 90 -0.77 -17.91 -14.21
C ARG A 90 -1.37 -19.29 -13.92
N VAL A 91 -0.51 -20.31 -13.84
CA VAL A 91 -0.93 -21.70 -13.61
C VAL A 91 -1.53 -21.86 -12.22
N GLU A 92 -0.89 -21.28 -11.21
CA GLU A 92 -1.36 -21.33 -9.81
C GLU A 92 -2.70 -20.62 -9.65
N ARG A 93 -2.88 -19.48 -10.34
CA ARG A 93 -4.14 -18.72 -10.34
C ARG A 93 -5.29 -19.52 -10.95
N THR A 94 -5.01 -20.18 -12.07
CA THR A 94 -5.97 -21.08 -12.73
C THR A 94 -6.34 -22.23 -11.79
N ALA A 95 -5.36 -22.88 -11.18
CA ALA A 95 -5.57 -23.97 -10.23
C ALA A 95 -6.37 -23.53 -9.00
N LEU A 96 -6.13 -22.32 -8.49
CA LEU A 96 -6.88 -21.75 -7.36
C LEU A 96 -8.37 -21.55 -7.70
N LEU A 97 -8.67 -21.03 -8.90
CA LEU A 97 -10.05 -20.80 -9.34
C LEU A 97 -10.77 -22.12 -9.61
N LEU A 98 -10.13 -23.07 -10.28
CA LEU A 98 -10.70 -24.41 -10.48
C LEU A 98 -11.00 -25.09 -9.13
N LYS A 99 -10.08 -24.97 -8.17
CA LYS A 99 -10.29 -25.50 -6.81
C LYS A 99 -11.42 -24.79 -6.07
N ALA A 100 -11.68 -23.52 -6.38
CA ALA A 100 -12.79 -22.75 -5.83
C ALA A 100 -14.14 -23.08 -6.50
N GLY A 101 -14.15 -23.95 -7.51
CA GLY A 101 -15.38 -24.43 -8.16
C GLY A 101 -15.72 -23.72 -9.47
N TYR A 102 -14.87 -22.82 -9.95
CA TYR A 102 -15.03 -22.23 -11.28
C TYR A 102 -14.74 -23.27 -12.35
N SER A 103 -15.52 -23.25 -13.43
CA SER A 103 -15.27 -24.06 -14.62
C SER A 103 -14.07 -23.53 -15.41
N LEU A 104 -13.46 -24.39 -16.22
CA LEU A 104 -12.36 -23.97 -17.08
C LEU A 104 -12.80 -22.86 -18.06
N ASP A 105 -14.03 -22.96 -18.57
CA ASP A 105 -14.61 -22.01 -19.52
C ASP A 105 -14.72 -20.61 -18.90
N GLU A 106 -15.30 -20.50 -17.70
CA GLU A 106 -15.37 -19.26 -16.92
C GLU A 106 -13.98 -18.66 -16.66
N VAL A 107 -13.00 -19.50 -16.30
CA VAL A 107 -11.62 -19.02 -16.04
C VAL A 107 -10.97 -18.50 -17.32
N THR A 108 -11.25 -19.11 -18.47
CA THR A 108 -10.76 -18.62 -19.77
C THR A 108 -11.38 -17.29 -20.16
N GLU A 109 -12.69 -17.13 -19.97
CA GLU A 109 -13.41 -15.87 -20.22
C GLU A 109 -12.83 -14.72 -19.39
N MET A 110 -12.63 -14.94 -18.08
CA MET A 110 -12.02 -13.94 -17.21
C MET A 110 -10.59 -13.58 -17.63
N THR A 111 -9.84 -14.55 -18.16
CA THR A 111 -8.48 -14.29 -18.66
C THR A 111 -8.53 -13.43 -19.91
N THR A 112 -9.48 -13.66 -20.81
CA THR A 112 -9.65 -12.85 -22.03
C THR A 112 -10.06 -11.41 -21.70
N ASP A 113 -10.93 -11.20 -20.72
CA ASP A 113 -11.34 -9.85 -20.29
C ASP A 113 -10.16 -9.01 -19.80
N VAL A 114 -9.24 -9.63 -19.05
CA VAL A 114 -8.03 -8.96 -18.58
C VAL A 114 -7.12 -8.56 -19.75
N VAL A 115 -6.98 -9.42 -20.77
CA VAL A 115 -6.20 -9.11 -21.98
C VAL A 115 -6.80 -7.92 -22.72
N VAL A 116 -8.13 -7.88 -22.87
CA VAL A 116 -8.82 -6.76 -23.51
C VAL A 116 -8.59 -5.46 -22.72
N GLY A 117 -8.73 -5.51 -21.40
CA GLY A 117 -8.48 -4.36 -20.54
C GLY A 117 -7.04 -3.83 -20.58
N HIS A 118 -6.05 -4.72 -20.73
CA HIS A 118 -4.65 -4.31 -20.94
C HIS A 118 -4.44 -3.66 -22.30
N ARG A 119 -4.98 -4.24 -23.37
CA ARG A 119 -4.91 -3.64 -24.72
C ARG A 119 -5.49 -2.23 -24.76
N SER A 120 -6.66 -2.02 -24.16
CA SER A 120 -7.26 -0.68 -24.09
C SER A 120 -6.40 0.33 -23.34
N ARG A 121 -5.64 -0.10 -22.33
CA ARG A 121 -4.70 0.77 -21.60
C ARG A 121 -3.44 1.05 -22.41
N ASP A 122 -2.90 0.04 -23.07
CA ASP A 122 -1.70 0.17 -23.90
C ASP A 122 -1.98 1.06 -25.13
N ASP A 123 -3.15 0.92 -25.76
CA ASP A 123 -3.58 1.77 -26.87
C ASP A 123 -3.70 3.24 -26.44
N SER A 124 -4.26 3.50 -25.25
CA SER A 124 -4.32 4.86 -24.68
C SER A 124 -2.95 5.44 -24.30
N SER A 125 -1.95 4.57 -24.08
CA SER A 125 -0.55 4.97 -23.85
C SER A 125 0.10 5.46 -25.15
N LEU A 126 -0.15 4.78 -26.27
CA LEU A 126 0.35 5.18 -27.59
C LEU A 126 -0.18 6.56 -28.00
N ASP A 127 -1.47 6.83 -27.75
CA ASP A 127 -2.06 8.15 -28.03
C ASP A 127 -1.39 9.28 -27.22
N ASN A 128 -1.06 9.02 -25.95
CA ASN A 128 -0.37 10.00 -25.10
C ASN A 128 1.07 10.27 -25.55
N GLU A 129 1.79 9.27 -26.05
CA GLU A 129 3.15 9.44 -26.58
C GLU A 129 3.14 10.23 -27.90
N VAL A 130 2.15 9.99 -28.76
CA VAL A 130 1.93 10.77 -30.00
C VAL A 130 1.56 12.23 -29.68
N ILE A 131 0.74 12.48 -28.66
CA ILE A 131 0.42 13.84 -28.20
C ILE A 131 1.65 14.53 -27.60
N ALA A 132 2.45 13.83 -26.79
CA ALA A 132 3.64 14.37 -26.17
C ALA A 132 4.74 14.72 -27.20
N THR A 133 4.92 13.87 -28.22
CA THR A 133 5.86 14.11 -29.32
C THR A 133 5.39 15.23 -30.25
N SER A 134 4.09 15.31 -30.55
CA SER A 134 3.47 16.42 -31.30
C SER A 134 3.58 17.76 -30.56
N ALA A 135 3.37 17.77 -29.23
CA ALA A 135 3.55 18.95 -28.40
C ALA A 135 5.02 19.40 -28.32
N LYS A 136 5.97 18.46 -28.39
CA LYS A 136 7.41 18.76 -28.39
C LYS A 136 7.89 19.30 -29.74
N ARG A 137 7.34 18.84 -30.86
CA ARG A 137 7.61 19.40 -32.20
C ARG A 137 7.07 20.82 -32.37
N ARG A 138 5.85 21.10 -31.90
CA ARG A 138 5.26 22.44 -31.91
C ARG A 138 6.03 23.47 -31.07
N ARG A 139 6.78 23.04 -30.06
CA ARG A 139 7.62 23.92 -29.23
C ARG A 139 8.95 24.31 -29.89
N VAL A 140 9.40 23.55 -30.88
CA VAL A 140 10.64 23.82 -31.62
C VAL A 140 10.36 24.75 -32.81
N GLU A 141 9.22 24.62 -33.49
CA GLU A 141 8.86 25.49 -34.62
C GLU A 141 8.49 26.93 -34.23
N VAL A 142 8.11 27.18 -32.97
CA VAL A 142 7.86 28.55 -32.45
C VAL A 142 9.16 29.23 -32.00
N LEU A 143 10.28 28.49 -32.01
CA LEU A 143 11.59 28.94 -31.57
C LEU A 143 12.61 28.87 -32.71
N ILE A 144 12.19 29.22 -33.93
CA ILE A 144 13.07 29.50 -35.09
C ILE A 144 12.62 30.81 -35.71
#